data_AF-J9FFZ1-F1
#
_entry.id   AF-J9FFZ1-F1
#
_cell.length_a   1.000
_cell.length_b   1.000
_cell.length_c   1.000
_cell.angle_alpha   90.00
_cell.angle_beta   90.00
_cell.angle_gamma   90.00
#
_symmetry.space_group_name_H-M   'P 1'
#
loop_
_entity.id
_entity.type
_entity.pdbx_description
1 polymer ?
#
loop_
_entity_poly.entity_id
_entity_poly.type
_entity_poly.pdbx_seq_one_letter_code
_entity_poly.pdbx_strand_id
1 'polypeptide(L)'
;MTPAVALLQLDKTAVELAHERHLAKYIRRRLSLLGQLDANKLLHLVFLLSPQKADGIAEKDKIETLLDLSVVKSTAFHYMPANASLVHRSLRDVSRASVLPNRHCWRVMSWQGDKYTLQHTKGGTVACYLGAVMHEVGHLFKIPHTNSGIMCNGGENIQTFFLPLKKVNLGFTEKEFPHLQRIEENVYIIRVHLRHEFLVKRIMESLLDSTTKLLMTVHPLITHKSRRKMCRILYDEDTGVVDVESGVRYLAYYTNDSVKRIYSFTEQHMKKRLVLRAKKSAVRALIVTGEGNFLSVLVTNTL
;
A
#
# COMPACT_ATOMS: atom_id res chain seq x y z
N MET A 1 -2.69 -9.98 -20.34
CA MET A 1 -4.11 -9.62 -20.13
C MET A 1 -4.12 -8.20 -19.58
N THR A 2 -4.75 -7.25 -20.26
CA THR A 2 -4.84 -5.85 -19.81
C THR A 2 -6.03 -5.73 -18.87
N PRO A 3 -5.93 -5.04 -17.72
CA PRO A 3 -7.08 -4.85 -16.84
C PRO A 3 -8.21 -4.13 -17.59
N ALA A 4 -9.46 -4.53 -17.34
CA ALA A 4 -10.62 -3.80 -17.87
C ALA A 4 -10.67 -2.42 -17.22
N VAL A 5 -10.72 -1.38 -18.05
CA VAL A 5 -10.84 0.01 -17.62
C VAL A 5 -12.25 0.48 -17.93
N ALA A 6 -12.90 1.10 -16.93
CA ALA A 6 -14.24 1.67 -17.07
C ALA A 6 -14.27 3.06 -16.44
N LEU A 7 -15.11 3.93 -17.00
CA LEU A 7 -15.44 5.23 -16.42
C LEU A 7 -16.69 5.08 -15.56
N LEU A 8 -16.59 5.38 -14.27
CA LEU A 8 -17.73 5.43 -13.36
C LEU A 8 -18.19 6.89 -13.22
N GLN A 9 -19.38 7.20 -13.74
CA GLN A 9 -20.03 8.47 -13.46
C GLN A 9 -20.64 8.45 -12.06
N LEU A 10 -20.31 9.46 -11.26
CA LEU A 10 -20.80 9.61 -9.89
C LEU A 10 -21.90 10.67 -9.86
N ASP A 11 -22.83 10.51 -8.92
CA ASP A 11 -23.95 11.45 -8.72
C ASP A 11 -23.59 12.62 -7.78
N LYS A 12 -22.31 12.72 -7.39
CA LYS A 12 -21.77 13.82 -6.60
C LYS A 12 -20.85 14.67 -7.45
N THR A 13 -20.92 15.98 -7.23
CA THR A 13 -19.97 16.95 -7.76
C THR A 13 -18.56 16.74 -7.18
N ALA A 14 -17.54 17.28 -7.83
CA ALA A 14 -16.17 17.23 -7.32
C ALA A 14 -16.04 17.82 -5.90
N VAL A 15 -16.78 18.90 -5.61
CA VAL A 15 -16.80 19.57 -4.30
C VAL A 15 -17.42 18.66 -3.23
N GLU A 16 -18.52 17.98 -3.53
CA GLU A 16 -19.13 17.04 -2.58
C GLU A 16 -18.22 15.82 -2.32
N LEU A 17 -17.53 15.34 -3.36
CA LEU A 17 -16.55 14.26 -3.21
C LEU A 17 -15.31 14.69 -2.41
N ALA A 18 -14.94 15.97 -2.44
CA ALA A 18 -13.85 16.50 -1.62
C ALA A 18 -14.15 16.44 -0.11
N HIS A 19 -15.42 16.60 0.26
CA HIS A 19 -15.86 16.58 1.66
C HIS A 19 -16.39 15.21 2.12
N GLU A 20 -16.48 14.23 1.20
CA GLU A 20 -16.95 12.89 1.53
C GLU A 20 -16.01 12.22 2.55
N ARG A 21 -16.54 11.83 3.72
CA ARG A 21 -15.75 11.23 4.80
C ARG A 21 -15.30 9.81 4.50
N HIS A 22 -16.07 9.04 3.71
CA HIS A 22 -15.74 7.64 3.40
C HIS A 22 -15.91 7.37 1.90
N LEU A 23 -14.90 7.70 1.10
CA LEU A 23 -14.96 7.62 -0.36
C LEU A 23 -15.13 6.17 -0.83
N ALA A 24 -14.38 5.24 -0.25
CA ALA A 24 -14.48 3.82 -0.62
C ALA A 24 -15.89 3.25 -0.33
N LYS A 25 -16.51 3.66 0.79
CA LYS A 25 -17.88 3.25 1.14
C LYS A 25 -18.91 3.79 0.14
N TYR A 26 -18.77 5.06 -0.24
CA TYR A 26 -19.66 5.69 -1.21
C TYR A 26 -19.52 5.04 -2.60
N ILE A 27 -18.30 4.89 -3.13
CA ILE A 27 -18.08 4.30 -4.46
C ILE A 27 -18.54 2.85 -4.50
N ARG A 28 -18.22 2.07 -3.46
CA ARG A 28 -18.67 0.67 -3.36
C ARG A 28 -20.20 0.58 -3.41
N ARG A 29 -20.94 1.49 -2.75
CA ARG A 29 -22.41 1.52 -2.85
C ARG A 29 -22.88 1.78 -4.29
N ARG A 30 -22.23 2.67 -5.04
CA ARG A 30 -22.56 2.92 -6.44
C ARG A 30 -22.31 1.71 -7.33
N LEU A 31 -21.17 1.04 -7.19
CA LEU A 31 -20.91 -0.21 -7.90
C LEU A 31 -21.90 -1.31 -7.53
N SER A 32 -22.35 -1.35 -6.28
CA SER A 32 -23.38 -2.30 -5.84
C SER A 32 -24.70 -2.09 -6.57
N LEU A 33 -25.13 -0.83 -6.74
CA LEU A 33 -26.35 -0.50 -7.48
C LEU A 33 -26.25 -0.88 -8.97
N LEU A 34 -25.05 -0.86 -9.54
CA LEU A 34 -24.77 -1.26 -10.91
C LEU A 34 -24.59 -2.78 -11.08
N GLY A 35 -24.70 -3.57 -10.01
CA GLY A 35 -24.42 -5.01 -10.03
C GLY A 35 -22.96 -5.35 -10.35
N GLN A 36 -22.04 -4.41 -10.17
CA GLN A 36 -20.61 -4.55 -10.50
C GLN A 36 -19.75 -5.02 -9.31
N LEU A 37 -20.39 -5.39 -8.20
CA LEU A 37 -19.69 -6.01 -7.06
C LEU A 37 -19.81 -7.52 -7.12
N ASP A 38 -18.68 -8.18 -7.37
CA ASP A 38 -18.50 -9.60 -7.12
C ASP A 38 -17.10 -9.77 -6.54
N ALA A 39 -16.98 -9.68 -5.22
CA ALA A 39 -15.71 -9.79 -4.52
C ALA A 39 -14.99 -11.14 -4.77
N ASN A 40 -15.68 -12.12 -5.38
CA ASN A 40 -15.10 -13.39 -5.79
C ASN A 40 -14.47 -13.40 -7.18
N LYS A 41 -14.79 -12.40 -8.01
CA LYS A 41 -14.28 -12.29 -9.39
C LYS A 41 -13.56 -10.99 -9.66
N LEU A 42 -13.94 -9.91 -8.98
CA LEU A 42 -13.52 -8.55 -9.26
C LEU A 42 -12.95 -7.91 -8.00
N LEU A 43 -11.82 -7.23 -8.20
CA LEU A 43 -11.30 -6.23 -7.27
C LEU A 43 -11.26 -4.90 -8.02
N HIS A 44 -11.69 -3.84 -7.35
CA HIS A 44 -11.81 -2.52 -7.96
C HIS A 44 -10.71 -1.61 -7.45
N LEU A 45 -9.88 -1.11 -8.36
CA LEU A 45 -8.95 -0.02 -8.10
C LEU A 45 -9.48 1.23 -8.79
N VAL A 46 -9.99 2.18 -8.00
CA VAL A 46 -10.67 3.37 -8.48
C VAL A 46 -9.78 4.59 -8.31
N PHE A 47 -9.54 5.28 -9.42
CA PHE A 47 -8.81 6.54 -9.43
C PHE A 47 -9.79 7.70 -9.52
N LEU A 48 -9.71 8.61 -8.55
CA LEU A 48 -10.46 9.86 -8.59
C LEU A 48 -9.51 11.01 -8.90
N LEU A 49 -9.79 11.72 -9.98
CA LEU A 49 -9.03 12.90 -10.36
C LEU A 49 -9.31 14.02 -9.36
N SER A 50 -8.30 14.44 -8.61
CA SER A 50 -8.38 15.65 -7.80
C SER A 50 -8.31 16.88 -8.71
N PRO A 51 -9.25 17.84 -8.60
CA PRO A 51 -9.13 19.10 -9.31
C PRO A 51 -7.85 19.81 -8.87
N GLN A 52 -7.07 20.33 -9.82
CA GLN A 52 -6.00 21.27 -9.52
C GLN A 52 -6.65 22.64 -9.31
N LYS A 53 -6.69 23.14 -8.08
CA LYS A 53 -7.15 24.52 -7.84
C LYS A 53 -6.05 25.49 -8.27
N ALA A 54 -6.44 26.58 -8.94
CA ALA A 54 -5.54 27.60 -9.47
C ALA A 54 -4.79 28.38 -8.37
N ASP A 55 -5.29 28.34 -7.13
CA ASP A 55 -4.69 28.95 -5.93
C ASP A 55 -3.57 28.10 -5.31
N GLY A 56 -3.25 26.93 -5.88
CA GLY A 56 -2.22 26.04 -5.37
C GLY A 56 -2.62 25.27 -4.11
N ILE A 57 -3.86 25.41 -3.62
CA ILE A 57 -4.37 24.63 -2.49
C ILE A 57 -4.76 23.25 -3.01
N ALA A 58 -3.80 22.32 -2.98
CA ALA A 58 -4.03 20.92 -3.31
C ALA A 58 -5.03 20.31 -2.31
N GLU A 59 -6.10 19.69 -2.82
CA GLU A 59 -6.96 18.86 -1.98
C GLU A 59 -6.14 17.72 -1.37
N LYS A 60 -6.40 17.43 -0.09
CA LYS A 60 -5.69 16.38 0.65
C LYS A 60 -5.83 15.03 -0.06
N ASP A 61 -4.70 14.36 -0.29
CA ASP A 61 -4.71 12.99 -0.78
C ASP A 61 -5.60 12.11 0.12
N LYS A 62 -6.41 11.28 -0.54
CA LYS A 62 -7.31 10.36 0.14
C LYS A 62 -7.22 9.00 -0.50
N ILE A 63 -6.69 8.07 0.29
CA ILE A 63 -6.39 6.71 -0.13
C ILE A 63 -7.07 5.79 0.87
N GLU A 64 -8.02 4.98 0.40
CA GLU A 64 -8.87 4.15 1.25
C GLU A 64 -9.16 2.80 0.59
N THR A 65 -8.86 1.71 1.29
CA THR A 65 -9.33 0.37 0.92
C THR A 65 -10.50 -0.06 1.81
N LEU A 66 -11.58 -0.50 1.18
CA LEU A 66 -12.72 -1.13 1.83
C LEU A 66 -13.10 -2.41 1.09
N LEU A 67 -12.87 -3.55 1.74
CA LEU A 67 -13.19 -4.87 1.21
C LEU A 67 -12.53 -5.08 -0.17
N ASP A 68 -13.35 -5.16 -1.21
CA ASP A 68 -13.02 -5.47 -2.60
C ASP A 68 -12.70 -4.23 -3.45
N LEU A 69 -12.61 -3.05 -2.83
CA LEU A 69 -12.41 -1.78 -3.51
C LEU A 69 -11.37 -0.90 -2.81
N SER A 70 -10.49 -0.29 -3.60
CA SER A 70 -9.58 0.77 -3.17
C SER A 70 -9.83 2.02 -3.98
N VAL A 71 -9.85 3.15 -3.30
CA VAL A 71 -9.96 4.48 -3.91
C VAL A 71 -8.64 5.21 -3.71
N VAL A 72 -8.08 5.73 -4.80
CA VAL A 72 -6.91 6.58 -4.80
C VAL A 72 -7.31 7.93 -5.38
N LYS A 73 -7.39 8.94 -4.51
CA LYS A 73 -7.57 10.34 -4.88
C LYS A 73 -6.30 11.10 -4.52
N SER A 74 -5.59 11.61 -5.52
CA SER A 74 -4.37 12.39 -5.29
C SER A 74 -4.08 13.34 -6.45
N THR A 75 -3.60 14.53 -6.12
CA THR A 75 -3.10 15.49 -7.12
C THR A 75 -1.84 15.01 -7.83
N ALA A 76 -1.11 14.07 -7.21
CA ALA A 76 0.06 13.44 -7.81
C ALA A 76 -0.26 12.65 -9.10
N PHE A 77 -1.54 12.29 -9.31
CA PHE A 77 -2.00 11.67 -10.56
C PHE A 77 -1.63 12.51 -11.78
N HIS A 78 -1.68 13.84 -11.70
CA HIS A 78 -1.36 14.73 -12.81
C HIS A 78 0.13 14.71 -13.22
N TYR A 79 1.00 14.15 -12.38
CA TYR A 79 2.41 13.94 -12.69
C TYR A 79 2.69 12.56 -13.28
N MET A 80 1.68 11.68 -13.32
CA MET A 80 1.84 10.36 -13.90
C MET A 80 2.13 10.47 -15.39
N PRO A 81 3.10 9.70 -15.90
CA PRO A 81 3.32 9.62 -17.34
C PRO A 81 2.06 9.08 -18.02
N ALA A 82 1.74 9.63 -19.20
CA ALA A 82 0.61 9.17 -20.01
C ALA A 82 0.73 7.68 -20.40
N ASN A 83 1.96 7.17 -20.52
CA ASN A 83 2.24 5.83 -21.02
C ASN A 83 3.25 5.12 -20.10
N ALA A 84 3.08 3.80 -19.93
CA ALA A 84 3.97 2.98 -19.08
C ALA A 84 5.45 3.04 -19.52
N SER A 85 5.72 3.18 -20.83
CA SER A 85 7.08 3.30 -21.37
C SER A 85 7.85 4.53 -20.84
N LEU A 86 7.13 5.55 -20.38
CA LEU A 86 7.73 6.77 -19.84
C LEU A 86 7.97 6.72 -18.33
N VAL A 87 7.50 5.69 -17.63
CA VAL A 87 7.65 5.55 -16.16
C VAL A 87 9.12 5.64 -15.74
N HIS A 88 10.03 4.96 -16.44
CA HIS A 88 11.47 5.04 -16.13
C HIS A 88 12.02 6.46 -16.28
N ARG A 89 11.58 7.20 -17.30
CA ARG A 89 12.02 8.58 -17.52
C ARG A 89 11.48 9.48 -16.41
N SER A 90 10.18 9.39 -16.12
CA SER A 90 9.54 10.18 -15.06
C SER A 90 10.16 9.91 -13.68
N LEU A 91 10.42 8.65 -13.34
CA LEU A 91 11.05 8.29 -12.07
C LEU A 91 12.50 8.78 -11.94
N ARG A 92 13.20 9.07 -13.04
CA ARG A 92 14.54 9.66 -13.05
C ARG A 92 14.54 11.18 -13.00
N ASP A 93 13.38 11.81 -13.13
CA ASP A 93 13.28 13.27 -13.12
C ASP A 93 13.60 13.81 -11.72
N VAL A 94 14.74 14.48 -11.60
CA VAL A 94 15.21 15.14 -10.38
C VAL A 94 14.88 16.63 -10.37
N SER A 95 14.14 17.13 -11.36
CA SER A 95 13.65 18.51 -11.36
C SER A 95 12.70 18.74 -10.19
N ARG A 96 12.71 19.97 -9.68
CA ARG A 96 11.92 20.38 -8.53
C ARG A 96 10.42 20.15 -8.75
N ALA A 97 9.76 19.54 -7.76
CA ALA A 97 8.30 19.42 -7.74
C ALA A 97 7.65 20.76 -7.32
N SER A 98 6.59 21.15 -8.01
CA SER A 98 5.76 22.32 -7.66
C SER A 98 4.65 21.98 -6.65
N VAL A 99 4.25 20.71 -6.57
CA VAL A 99 3.24 20.20 -5.64
C VAL A 99 3.89 19.13 -4.78
N LEU A 100 3.73 19.25 -3.46
CA LEU A 100 4.23 18.29 -2.50
C LEU A 100 3.08 17.38 -2.05
N PRO A 101 3.20 16.04 -2.20
CA PRO A 101 2.23 15.12 -1.61
C PRO A 101 2.25 15.24 -0.08
N ASN A 102 1.18 14.80 0.59
CA ASN A 102 1.04 14.87 2.06
C ASN A 102 2.17 14.18 2.84
N ARG A 103 2.90 13.26 2.20
CA ARG A 103 4.07 12.60 2.76
C ARG A 103 5.32 13.16 2.10
N HIS A 104 5.92 14.14 2.77
CA HIS A 104 7.12 14.82 2.30
C HIS A 104 8.33 13.89 2.41
N CYS A 105 8.75 13.33 1.28
CA CYS A 105 10.03 12.63 1.17
C CYS A 105 11.06 13.53 0.47
N TRP A 106 12.17 13.80 1.15
CA TRP A 106 13.38 14.37 0.56
C TRP A 106 14.04 13.32 -0.35
N ARG A 107 14.33 13.69 -1.60
CA ARG A 107 14.78 12.76 -2.64
C ARG A 107 16.21 13.02 -3.03
N VAL A 108 17.02 11.98 -3.17
CA VAL A 108 18.38 12.10 -3.71
C VAL A 108 18.34 12.64 -5.14
N MET A 109 18.94 13.82 -5.33
CA MET A 109 19.10 14.45 -6.64
C MET A 109 20.51 14.24 -7.22
N SER A 110 21.54 14.27 -6.36
CA SER A 110 22.94 14.06 -6.74
C SER A 110 23.77 13.61 -5.54
N TRP A 111 24.96 13.06 -5.80
CA TRP A 111 25.90 12.65 -4.76
C TRP A 111 27.35 12.67 -5.25
N GLN A 112 28.28 12.84 -4.31
CA GLN A 112 29.72 12.70 -4.52
C GLN A 112 30.32 11.98 -3.32
N GLY A 113 30.79 10.74 -3.52
CA GLY A 113 31.13 9.83 -2.42
C GLY A 113 29.90 9.62 -1.51
N ASP A 114 30.07 9.92 -0.22
CA ASP A 114 29.02 9.79 0.80
C ASP A 114 28.28 11.11 1.08
N LYS A 115 28.53 12.16 0.31
CA LYS A 115 27.82 13.44 0.38
C LYS A 115 26.65 13.42 -0.62
N TYR A 116 25.44 13.64 -0.14
CA TYR A 116 24.21 13.60 -0.91
C TYR A 116 23.51 14.95 -0.89
N THR A 117 22.93 15.33 -2.02
CA THR A 117 22.04 16.47 -2.13
C THR A 117 20.61 15.94 -2.23
N LEU A 118 19.70 16.50 -1.44
CA LEU A 118 18.30 16.08 -1.35
C LEU A 118 17.36 17.24 -1.69
N GLN A 119 16.29 16.94 -2.42
CA GLN A 119 15.22 17.90 -2.77
C GLN A 119 13.90 17.14 -3.00
N HIS A 120 12.76 17.83 -2.95
CA HIS A 120 11.51 17.27 -3.47
C HIS A 120 11.48 17.34 -5.01
N THR A 121 11.38 16.19 -5.66
CA THR A 121 11.51 16.06 -7.11
C THR A 121 10.22 15.54 -7.76
N LYS A 122 10.00 15.85 -9.03
CA LYS A 122 8.85 15.33 -9.80
C LYS A 122 8.86 13.80 -9.86
N GLY A 123 10.02 13.19 -10.08
CA GLY A 123 10.15 11.73 -10.05
C GLY A 123 9.87 11.15 -8.66
N GLY A 124 10.17 11.89 -7.60
CA GLY A 124 9.78 11.56 -6.24
C GLY A 124 8.26 11.55 -6.03
N THR A 125 7.54 12.52 -6.60
CA THR A 125 6.07 12.57 -6.57
C THR A 125 5.47 11.34 -7.27
N VAL A 126 5.98 10.99 -8.44
CA VAL A 126 5.57 9.78 -9.18
C VAL A 126 5.87 8.52 -8.37
N ALA A 127 7.03 8.46 -7.71
CA ALA A 127 7.42 7.34 -6.87
C ALA A 127 6.49 7.17 -5.64
N CYS A 128 6.19 8.25 -4.91
CA CYS A 128 5.21 8.25 -3.82
C CYS A 128 3.86 7.70 -4.30
N TYR A 129 3.36 8.23 -5.41
CA TYR A 129 2.04 7.89 -5.94
C TYR A 129 1.95 6.41 -6.33
N LEU A 130 2.89 5.93 -7.15
CA LEU A 130 2.96 4.53 -7.53
C LEU A 130 3.14 3.60 -6.32
N GLY A 131 3.93 4.02 -5.33
CA GLY A 131 4.11 3.32 -4.07
C GLY A 131 2.81 3.14 -3.30
N ALA A 132 2.06 4.22 -3.14
CA ALA A 132 0.78 4.22 -2.45
C ALA A 132 -0.26 3.36 -3.20
N VAL A 133 -0.31 3.44 -4.53
CA VAL A 133 -1.16 2.56 -5.34
C VAL A 133 -0.81 1.10 -5.13
N MET A 134 0.47 0.73 -5.17
CA MET A 134 0.92 -0.64 -4.93
C MET A 134 0.62 -1.12 -3.51
N HIS A 135 0.70 -0.24 -2.52
CA HIS A 135 0.33 -0.53 -1.15
C HIS A 135 -1.17 -0.86 -1.01
N GLU A 136 -2.04 -0.07 -1.63
CA GLU A 136 -3.48 -0.36 -1.65
C GLU A 136 -3.82 -1.64 -2.42
N VAL A 137 -3.10 -1.94 -3.50
CA VAL A 137 -3.24 -3.23 -4.19
C VAL A 137 -2.91 -4.40 -3.22
N GLY A 138 -1.92 -4.24 -2.35
CA GLY A 138 -1.67 -5.20 -1.27
C GLY A 138 -2.88 -5.36 -0.33
N HIS A 139 -3.52 -4.26 0.06
CA HIS A 139 -4.75 -4.30 0.86
C HIS A 139 -5.93 -4.93 0.14
N LEU A 140 -6.09 -4.72 -1.17
CA LEU A 140 -7.08 -5.42 -1.99
C LEU A 140 -6.89 -6.93 -1.96
N PHE A 141 -5.63 -7.38 -1.93
CA PHE A 141 -5.25 -8.78 -1.72
C PHE A 141 -5.32 -9.24 -0.26
N LYS A 142 -5.94 -8.44 0.61
CA LYS A 142 -6.14 -8.71 2.04
C LYS A 142 -4.83 -8.83 2.83
N ILE A 143 -3.75 -8.24 2.33
CA ILE A 143 -2.46 -8.21 3.01
C ILE A 143 -2.47 -7.01 3.98
N PRO A 144 -2.32 -7.22 5.30
CA PRO A 144 -2.26 -6.15 6.28
C PRO A 144 -0.87 -5.50 6.29
N HIS A 145 -0.68 -4.46 7.10
CA HIS A 145 0.64 -3.81 7.20
C HIS A 145 1.68 -4.77 7.76
N THR A 146 2.85 -4.79 7.15
CA THR A 146 4.01 -5.55 7.62
C THR A 146 4.99 -4.65 8.37
N ASN A 147 6.09 -5.21 8.86
CA ASN A 147 7.14 -4.44 9.55
C ASN A 147 8.21 -3.88 8.59
N SER A 148 8.20 -4.29 7.32
CA SER A 148 9.18 -3.86 6.32
C SER A 148 8.55 -3.80 4.93
N GLY A 149 9.30 -3.33 3.93
CA GLY A 149 8.81 -3.30 2.56
C GLY A 149 7.67 -2.31 2.29
N ILE A 150 7.08 -2.42 1.10
CA ILE A 150 5.97 -1.55 0.63
C ILE A 150 4.80 -1.56 1.61
N MET A 151 4.47 -2.71 2.19
CA MET A 151 3.32 -2.88 3.08
C MET A 151 3.53 -2.28 4.48
N CYS A 152 4.74 -1.81 4.83
CA CYS A 152 4.99 -1.18 6.12
C CYS A 152 4.47 0.26 6.19
N ASN A 153 4.80 1.07 5.17
CA ASN A 153 4.58 2.52 5.20
C ASN A 153 4.18 3.11 3.83
N GLY A 154 3.52 2.37 2.93
CA GLY A 154 2.95 2.97 1.71
C GLY A 154 3.89 3.07 0.50
N GLY A 155 5.03 2.37 0.50
CA GLY A 155 5.85 2.22 -0.72
C GLY A 155 6.58 3.47 -1.23
N GLU A 156 6.92 4.43 -0.37
CA GLU A 156 7.54 5.73 -0.74
C GLU A 156 8.75 5.65 -1.70
N ASN A 157 9.44 4.51 -1.73
CA ASN A 157 10.66 4.28 -2.49
C ASN A 157 10.48 3.33 -3.69
N ILE A 158 9.28 3.22 -4.25
CA ILE A 158 8.97 2.27 -5.34
C ILE A 158 9.87 2.41 -6.58
N GLN A 159 10.54 3.55 -6.80
CA GLN A 159 11.45 3.75 -7.93
C GLN A 159 12.59 2.72 -7.97
N THR A 160 12.96 2.15 -6.82
CA THR A 160 13.96 1.09 -6.73
C THR A 160 13.55 -0.18 -7.47
N PHE A 161 12.27 -0.45 -7.74
CA PHE A 161 11.87 -1.57 -8.58
C PHE A 161 12.18 -1.32 -10.05
N PHE A 162 11.97 -0.10 -10.51
CA PHE A 162 12.04 0.25 -11.92
C PHE A 162 13.44 0.71 -12.34
N LEU A 163 14.14 1.45 -11.48
CA LEU A 163 15.41 2.06 -11.85
C LEU A 163 16.58 1.10 -11.63
N PRO A 164 17.56 1.02 -12.57
CA PRO A 164 18.80 0.27 -12.34
C PRO A 164 19.59 0.90 -11.19
N LEU A 165 19.71 2.23 -11.22
CA LEU A 165 20.40 3.00 -10.20
C LEU A 165 19.45 3.35 -9.05
N LYS A 166 19.46 2.50 -8.01
CA LYS A 166 18.52 2.54 -6.87
C LYS A 166 18.59 3.81 -6.01
N LYS A 167 19.68 4.57 -6.12
CA LYS A 167 19.90 5.82 -5.39
C LYS A 167 19.09 6.99 -5.95
N VAL A 168 18.80 7.01 -7.25
CA VAL A 168 18.07 8.13 -7.87
C VAL A 168 16.67 8.22 -7.28
N ASN A 169 16.29 9.43 -6.84
CA ASN A 169 15.01 9.69 -6.18
C ASN A 169 14.72 8.81 -4.95
N LEU A 170 15.77 8.24 -4.33
CA LEU A 170 15.63 7.57 -3.04
C LEU A 170 15.16 8.58 -1.99
N GLY A 171 14.05 8.25 -1.35
CA GLY A 171 13.29 9.09 -0.46
C GLY A 171 13.57 8.83 1.01
N PHE A 172 13.64 9.91 1.76
CA PHE A 172 13.81 9.94 3.20
C PHE A 172 12.81 10.92 3.80
N THR A 173 12.24 10.53 4.93
CA THR A 173 11.33 11.32 5.75
C THR A 173 12.13 12.18 6.72
N GLU A 174 11.51 13.24 7.23
CA GLU A 174 12.15 14.15 8.20
C GLU A 174 12.58 13.43 9.49
N LYS A 175 11.87 12.38 9.90
CA LYS A 175 12.19 11.58 11.10
C LYS A 175 13.55 10.88 11.00
N GLU A 176 14.04 10.66 9.79
CA GLU A 176 15.34 10.04 9.53
C GLU A 176 16.49 11.05 9.62
N PHE A 177 16.16 12.33 9.81
CA PHE A 177 17.07 13.46 9.75
C PHE A 177 17.02 14.40 10.98
N PRO A 178 16.88 13.90 12.23
CA PRO A 178 16.73 14.78 13.39
C PRO A 178 17.98 15.63 13.69
N HIS A 179 19.16 15.26 13.16
CA HIS A 179 20.45 15.87 13.51
C HIS A 179 21.27 16.36 12.31
N LEU A 180 20.67 16.52 11.13
CA LEU A 180 21.41 17.03 9.99
C LEU A 180 21.75 18.51 10.20
N GLN A 181 23.04 18.82 10.20
CA GLN A 181 23.53 20.18 9.99
C GLN A 181 22.99 20.65 8.65
N ARG A 182 22.01 21.55 8.66
CA ARG A 182 21.49 22.20 7.46
C ARG A 182 22.61 23.06 6.89
N ILE A 183 23.33 22.53 5.90
CA ILE A 183 24.28 23.31 5.15
C ILE A 183 23.46 24.07 4.10
N GLU A 184 23.24 25.36 4.37
CA GLU A 184 22.53 26.38 3.57
C GLU A 184 21.02 26.56 3.86
N GLU A 185 20.68 27.74 4.41
CA GLU A 185 19.33 28.28 4.51
C GLU A 185 18.86 28.78 3.14
N ASN A 186 18.27 27.89 2.36
CA ASN A 186 17.24 28.23 1.38
C ASN A 186 16.39 26.97 1.23
N VAL A 187 15.15 27.02 1.74
CA VAL A 187 14.28 25.88 2.08
C VAL A 187 13.83 25.08 0.85
N TYR A 188 14.74 24.48 0.06
CA TYR A 188 14.40 23.62 -1.08
C TYR A 188 15.45 22.57 -1.42
N ILE A 189 16.65 22.61 -0.82
CA ILE A 189 17.73 21.65 -1.05
C ILE A 189 18.47 21.40 0.28
N ILE A 190 18.76 20.15 0.61
CA ILE A 190 19.52 19.77 1.81
C ILE A 190 20.75 18.99 1.40
N ARG A 191 21.91 19.30 1.98
CA ARG A 191 23.13 18.50 1.82
C ARG A 191 23.39 17.68 3.08
N VAL A 192 23.67 16.39 2.88
CA VAL A 192 23.72 15.41 3.96
C VAL A 192 24.87 14.44 3.75
N HIS A 193 25.36 13.84 4.83
CA HIS A 193 26.27 12.71 4.75
C HIS A 193 25.52 11.43 5.11
N LEU A 194 25.47 10.47 4.19
CA LEU A 194 24.75 9.21 4.40
C LEU A 194 25.71 8.03 4.32
N ARG A 195 25.74 7.23 5.38
CA ARG A 195 26.48 5.97 5.40
C ARG A 195 25.85 4.96 4.44
N HIS A 196 26.69 4.12 3.85
CA HIS A 196 26.28 3.09 2.90
C HIS A 196 25.17 2.16 3.44
N GLU A 197 25.30 1.69 4.68
CA GLU A 197 24.34 0.79 5.33
C GLU A 197 22.93 1.37 5.39
N PHE A 198 22.82 2.68 5.64
CA PHE A 198 21.53 3.36 5.70
C PHE A 198 20.84 3.39 4.34
N LEU A 199 21.60 3.61 3.27
CA LEU A 199 21.08 3.55 1.90
C LEU A 199 20.60 2.14 1.54
N VAL A 200 21.41 1.12 1.86
CA VAL A 200 21.04 -0.28 1.62
C VAL A 200 19.74 -0.61 2.35
N LYS A 201 19.61 -0.21 3.62
CA LYS A 201 18.38 -0.39 4.39
C LYS A 201 17.17 0.23 3.69
N ARG A 202 17.28 1.49 3.24
CA ARG A 202 16.20 2.19 2.53
C ARG A 202 15.83 1.57 1.19
N ILE A 203 16.81 1.05 0.47
CA ILE A 203 16.58 0.29 -0.76
C ILE A 203 15.85 -1.02 -0.42
N MET A 204 16.23 -1.74 0.62
CA MET A 204 15.56 -2.99 1.00
C MET A 204 14.13 -2.76 1.52
N GLU A 205 13.89 -1.69 2.27
CA GLU A 205 12.56 -1.29 2.74
C GLU A 205 11.59 -0.90 1.62
N SER A 206 12.10 -0.68 0.42
CA SER A 206 11.27 -0.36 -0.73
C SER A 206 10.72 -1.59 -1.44
N LEU A 207 11.19 -2.80 -1.14
CA LEU A 207 10.82 -4.03 -1.83
C LEU A 207 9.59 -4.71 -1.20
N LEU A 208 9.05 -5.75 -1.86
CA LEU A 208 8.11 -6.66 -1.20
C LEU A 208 8.89 -7.54 -0.23
N ASP A 209 8.49 -7.53 1.03
CA ASP A 209 9.08 -8.41 2.06
C ASP A 209 8.69 -9.88 1.85
N SER A 210 9.32 -10.78 2.60
CA SER A 210 9.09 -12.23 2.49
C SER A 210 7.64 -12.62 2.83
N THR A 211 7.05 -12.03 3.86
CA THR A 211 5.66 -12.29 4.27
C THR A 211 4.69 -11.90 3.16
N THR A 212 4.82 -10.70 2.62
CA THR A 212 4.00 -10.18 1.51
C THR A 212 4.14 -11.07 0.28
N LYS A 213 5.37 -11.46 -0.08
CA LYS A 213 5.61 -12.38 -1.19
C LYS A 213 4.91 -13.72 -1.00
N LEU A 214 5.03 -14.33 0.19
CA LEU A 214 4.39 -15.62 0.51
C LEU A 214 2.87 -15.55 0.46
N LEU A 215 2.27 -14.45 0.92
CA LEU A 215 0.83 -14.22 0.81
C LEU A 215 0.41 -14.05 -0.66
N MET A 216 1.17 -13.28 -1.44
CA MET A 216 0.88 -13.08 -2.86
C MET A 216 0.97 -14.37 -3.68
N THR A 217 1.92 -15.27 -3.39
CA THR A 217 2.08 -16.53 -4.14
C THR A 217 0.94 -17.51 -3.97
N VAL A 218 0.07 -17.30 -2.98
CA VAL A 218 -1.11 -18.15 -2.74
C VAL A 218 -2.42 -17.42 -3.03
N HIS A 219 -2.39 -16.11 -3.27
CA HIS A 219 -3.61 -15.34 -3.53
C HIS A 219 -4.24 -15.76 -4.87
N PRO A 220 -5.56 -16.01 -4.94
CA PRO A 220 -6.22 -16.64 -6.08
C PRO A 220 -6.25 -15.79 -7.34
N LEU A 221 -6.31 -14.46 -7.19
CA LEU A 221 -6.29 -13.55 -8.32
C LEU A 221 -4.90 -13.44 -8.96
N ILE A 222 -3.85 -13.77 -8.20
CA ILE A 222 -2.47 -13.82 -8.71
C ILE A 222 -2.18 -15.20 -9.30
N THR A 223 -2.62 -16.26 -8.63
CA THR A 223 -2.41 -17.65 -9.06
C THR A 223 -3.43 -18.14 -10.08
N HIS A 224 -4.38 -17.29 -10.48
CA HIS A 224 -5.48 -17.62 -11.38
C HIS A 224 -6.30 -18.85 -10.96
N LYS A 225 -6.36 -19.14 -9.65
CA LYS A 225 -7.16 -20.23 -9.11
C LYS A 225 -8.63 -19.83 -9.05
N SER A 226 -9.50 -20.71 -9.58
CA SER A 226 -10.94 -20.51 -9.50
C SER A 226 -11.43 -20.53 -8.06
N ARG A 227 -12.13 -19.47 -7.65
CA ARG A 227 -12.74 -19.38 -6.31
C ARG A 227 -13.85 -20.42 -6.07
N ARG A 228 -14.41 -21.03 -7.12
CA ARG A 228 -15.38 -22.14 -6.97
C ARG A 228 -14.79 -23.35 -6.26
N LYS A 229 -13.47 -23.48 -6.25
CA LYS A 229 -12.74 -24.55 -5.57
C LYS A 229 -12.33 -24.19 -4.14
N MET A 230 -12.77 -23.04 -3.61
CA MET A 230 -12.39 -22.59 -2.28
C MET A 230 -13.27 -23.19 -1.20
N CYS A 231 -12.65 -23.87 -0.24
CA CYS A 231 -13.28 -24.30 0.98
C CYS A 231 -13.69 -23.10 1.83
N ARG A 232 -14.85 -23.25 2.49
CA ARG A 232 -15.33 -22.31 3.49
C ARG A 232 -14.41 -22.37 4.71
N ILE A 233 -14.12 -21.21 5.28
CA ILE A 233 -13.45 -21.09 6.58
C ILE A 233 -14.56 -20.90 7.62
N LEU A 234 -14.69 -21.86 8.53
CA LEU A 234 -15.60 -21.77 9.67
C LEU A 234 -14.80 -21.21 10.85
N TYR A 235 -15.31 -20.15 11.46
CA TYR A 235 -14.74 -19.55 12.66
C TYR A 235 -15.83 -19.43 13.71
N ASP A 236 -15.55 -20.00 14.88
CA ASP A 236 -16.35 -19.86 16.09
C ASP A 236 -15.71 -18.80 16.97
N GLU A 237 -16.42 -17.69 17.17
CA GLU A 237 -15.93 -16.54 17.93
C GLU A 237 -15.80 -16.84 19.43
N ASP A 238 -16.69 -17.68 19.98
CA ASP A 238 -16.72 -18.02 21.40
C ASP A 238 -15.57 -18.93 21.78
N THR A 239 -15.34 -19.98 20.98
CA THR A 239 -14.28 -20.96 21.24
C THR A 239 -12.94 -20.58 20.59
N GLY A 240 -12.96 -19.66 19.62
CA GLY A 240 -11.82 -19.31 18.78
C GLY A 240 -11.41 -20.41 17.79
N VAL A 241 -12.24 -21.44 17.60
CA VAL A 241 -11.94 -22.56 16.72
C VAL A 241 -12.09 -22.12 15.26
N VAL A 242 -11.07 -22.45 14.47
CA VAL A 242 -11.09 -22.34 13.01
C VAL A 242 -11.09 -23.75 12.42
N ASP A 243 -12.04 -24.03 11.53
CA ASP A 243 -12.12 -25.29 10.78
C ASP A 243 -12.17 -25.01 9.27
N VAL A 244 -11.29 -25.67 8.52
CA VAL A 244 -11.16 -25.56 7.07
C VAL A 244 -10.79 -26.91 6.47
N GLU A 245 -11.62 -27.41 5.56
CA GLU A 245 -11.40 -28.69 4.88
C GLU A 245 -10.06 -28.76 4.13
N SER A 246 -9.70 -27.69 3.40
CA SER A 246 -8.44 -27.57 2.65
C SER A 246 -7.21 -27.40 3.54
N GLY A 247 -7.40 -27.22 4.86
CA GLY A 247 -6.35 -26.85 5.78
C GLY A 247 -5.93 -25.37 5.71
N VAL A 248 -5.34 -24.90 6.81
CA VAL A 248 -4.72 -23.58 6.93
C VAL A 248 -3.24 -23.68 6.57
N ARG A 249 -2.80 -22.86 5.61
CA ARG A 249 -1.40 -22.77 5.18
C ARG A 249 -0.64 -21.73 5.97
N TYR A 250 -1.17 -20.51 6.07
CA TYR A 250 -0.53 -19.43 6.82
C TYR A 250 -1.50 -18.83 7.84
N LEU A 251 -0.95 -18.43 8.98
CA LEU A 251 -1.65 -17.67 10.00
C LEU A 251 -0.81 -16.44 10.34
N ALA A 252 -1.42 -15.26 10.22
CA ALA A 252 -0.82 -14.01 10.64
C ALA A 252 -1.66 -13.38 11.76
N TYR A 253 -1.00 -12.89 12.81
CA TYR A 253 -1.64 -12.03 13.79
C TYR A 253 -1.16 -10.58 13.64
N TYR A 254 -2.10 -9.65 13.78
CA TYR A 254 -1.85 -8.22 13.65
C TYR A 254 -2.73 -7.40 14.58
N THR A 255 -2.30 -6.16 14.83
CA THR A 255 -2.97 -5.27 15.78
C THR A 255 -4.40 -4.92 15.36
N ASN A 256 -5.26 -4.63 16.33
CA ASN A 256 -6.63 -4.13 16.09
C ASN A 256 -6.72 -2.60 16.22
N ASP A 257 -5.60 -1.90 16.04
CA ASP A 257 -5.57 -0.43 15.98
C ASP A 257 -5.82 0.08 14.54
N SER A 258 -5.68 1.38 14.34
CA SER A 258 -5.79 2.00 13.01
C SER A 258 -4.67 1.59 12.05
N VAL A 259 -3.53 1.09 12.56
CA VAL A 259 -2.36 0.70 11.78
C VAL A 259 -2.45 -0.76 11.33
N LYS A 260 -3.03 -1.67 12.12
CA LYS A 260 -3.21 -3.09 11.74
C LYS A 260 -1.91 -3.79 11.33
N ARG A 261 -0.86 -3.65 12.14
CA ARG A 261 0.49 -4.14 11.85
C ARG A 261 0.69 -5.58 12.29
N ILE A 262 1.26 -6.42 11.42
CA ILE A 262 1.62 -7.81 11.71
C ILE A 262 2.70 -7.86 12.79
N TYR A 263 2.46 -8.66 13.82
CA TYR A 263 3.46 -8.99 14.84
C TYR A 263 3.81 -10.49 14.89
N SER A 264 3.03 -11.34 14.21
CA SER A 264 3.33 -12.77 14.09
C SER A 264 2.88 -13.30 12.74
N PHE A 265 3.70 -14.13 12.11
CA PHE A 265 3.39 -14.83 10.86
C PHE A 265 3.98 -16.24 10.92
N THR A 266 3.16 -17.26 10.66
CA THR A 266 3.54 -18.66 10.81
C THR A 266 2.93 -19.53 9.71
N GLU A 267 3.68 -20.52 9.26
CA GLU A 267 3.15 -21.61 8.46
C GLU A 267 2.48 -22.65 9.35
N GLN A 268 1.30 -23.10 8.93
CA GLN A 268 0.43 -24.01 9.68
C GLN A 268 0.38 -25.42 9.05
N HIS A 269 1.14 -25.65 7.98
CA HIS A 269 1.29 -26.96 7.33
C HIS A 269 -0.03 -27.68 7.03
N MET A 270 -1.03 -26.93 6.54
CA MET A 270 -2.35 -27.45 6.15
C MET A 270 -3.15 -28.08 7.29
N LYS A 271 -2.94 -27.64 8.55
CA LYS A 271 -3.81 -28.03 9.67
C LYS A 271 -5.27 -27.68 9.37
N LYS A 272 -6.15 -28.68 9.43
CA LYS A 272 -7.59 -28.49 9.18
C LYS A 272 -8.31 -27.76 10.30
N ARG A 273 -7.80 -27.91 11.54
CA ARG A 273 -8.37 -27.27 12.72
C ARG A 273 -7.29 -26.52 13.50
N LEU A 274 -7.60 -25.28 13.87
CA LEU A 274 -6.76 -24.43 14.72
C LEU A 274 -7.60 -23.81 15.84
N VAL A 275 -6.96 -23.45 16.94
CA VAL A 275 -7.58 -22.65 18.00
C VAL A 275 -6.82 -21.34 18.07
N LEU A 276 -7.52 -20.24 17.78
CA LEU A 276 -6.99 -18.89 17.90
C LEU A 276 -7.24 -18.39 19.32
N ARG A 277 -6.27 -17.67 19.89
CA ARG A 277 -6.42 -17.03 21.21
C ARG A 277 -5.72 -15.69 21.27
N ALA A 278 -6.33 -14.76 21.97
CA ALA A 278 -5.73 -13.48 22.33
C ALA A 278 -4.96 -13.61 23.65
N LYS A 279 -3.77 -13.00 23.75
CA LYS A 279 -2.98 -13.05 24.99
C LYS A 279 -3.46 -12.07 26.07
N LYS A 280 -3.90 -10.87 25.67
CA LYS A 280 -4.21 -9.76 26.61
C LYS A 280 -5.32 -8.84 26.12
N SER A 281 -5.37 -8.59 24.82
CA SER A 281 -6.35 -7.71 24.18
C SER A 281 -6.81 -8.32 22.87
N ALA A 282 -7.95 -7.84 22.36
CA ALA A 282 -8.47 -8.29 21.09
C ALA A 282 -7.45 -8.04 19.97
N VAL A 283 -7.19 -9.07 19.16
CA VAL A 283 -6.23 -9.04 18.06
C VAL A 283 -6.91 -9.50 16.78
N ARG A 284 -6.34 -9.14 15.63
CA ARG A 284 -6.83 -9.65 14.35
C ARG A 284 -5.99 -10.83 13.91
N ALA A 285 -6.64 -11.83 13.34
CA ALA A 285 -6.00 -12.95 12.70
C ALA A 285 -6.35 -12.97 11.22
N LEU A 286 -5.35 -13.13 10.36
CA LEU A 286 -5.51 -13.45 8.95
C LEU A 286 -5.22 -14.94 8.79
N ILE A 287 -6.26 -15.68 8.41
CA ILE A 287 -6.24 -17.10 8.11
C ILE A 287 -6.11 -17.23 6.59
N VAL A 288 -5.11 -17.98 6.14
CA VAL A 288 -4.87 -18.24 4.72
C VAL A 288 -4.88 -19.73 4.47
N THR A 289 -5.79 -20.20 3.65
CA THR A 289 -5.99 -21.64 3.38
C THR A 289 -5.02 -22.16 2.33
N GLY A 290 -4.88 -23.49 2.23
CA GLY A 290 -3.99 -24.13 1.26
C GLY A 290 -4.27 -23.78 -0.19
N GLU A 291 -5.54 -23.58 -0.52
CA GLU A 291 -5.98 -23.20 -1.87
C GLU A 291 -5.90 -21.68 -2.13
N GLY A 292 -5.68 -20.86 -1.08
CA GLY A 292 -5.55 -19.41 -1.18
C GLY A 292 -6.77 -18.60 -0.74
N ASN A 293 -7.69 -19.14 0.07
CA ASN A 293 -8.77 -18.32 0.64
C ASN A 293 -8.24 -17.49 1.82
N PHE A 294 -8.62 -16.21 1.91
CA PHE A 294 -8.14 -15.26 2.92
C PHE A 294 -9.32 -14.83 3.79
N LEU A 295 -9.25 -15.06 5.10
CA LEU A 295 -10.23 -14.57 6.07
C LEU A 295 -9.55 -13.79 7.18
N SER A 296 -10.02 -12.57 7.41
CA SER A 296 -9.66 -11.76 8.56
C SER A 296 -10.76 -11.86 9.62
N VAL A 297 -10.38 -12.20 10.85
CA VAL A 297 -11.29 -12.27 12.00
C VAL A 297 -10.75 -11.45 13.17
N LEU A 298 -11.66 -11.02 14.05
CA LEU A 298 -11.31 -10.44 15.34
C LEU A 298 -11.32 -11.56 16.38
N VAL A 299 -10.21 -11.76 17.07
CA VAL A 299 -10.02 -12.77 18.10
C VAL A 299 -10.12 -12.07 19.46
N THR A 300 -11.19 -12.35 20.19
CA THR A 300 -11.50 -11.73 21.50
C THR A 300 -11.35 -12.70 22.66
N ASN A 301 -11.37 -14.01 22.40
CA ASN A 301 -11.22 -15.06 23.40
C ASN A 301 -9.79 -15.05 23.98
N THR A 302 -9.67 -14.64 25.24
CA THR A 302 -8.38 -14.53 25.93
C THR A 302 -7.94 -15.87 26.53
N LEU A 303 -6.61 -16.09 26.57
CA LEU A 303 -6.00 -17.13 27.38
C LEU A 303 -6.23 -16.90 28.88
#